data_AF-A0AB39Y7B7-F1
#
_entry.id   AF-A0AB39Y7B7-F1
#
_cell.length_a   1.000
_cell.length_b   1.000
_cell.length_c   1.000
_cell.angle_alpha   90.00
_cell.angle_beta   90.00
_cell.angle_gamma   90.00
#
_symmetry.space_group_name_H-M   'P 1'
#
loop_
_entity.id
_entity.type
_entity.pdbx_description
1 polymer ?
#
loop_
_entity_poly.entity_id
_entity_poly.type
_entity_poly.pdbx_seq_one_letter_code
_entity_poly.pdbx_strand_id
1 'polypeptide(L)'
;MAAGLGLIPGMASAAVGPSAPAAPVRAELGKTALKTYHSPADRSVRTALPTAGNKAAAAQAQSAAGNPQLDLDISGSTHTALGLEVKSTITSEDVPLDVTIDWGDGKTDKVTTKGSGERWDAHTYTEVGEYQVKVTVIDAANGVQSVNGFTHLTHGTEFNPYAPTRLLDTRNGTGTKAGKVAGRGTTRVKVTGIGGIPAGGSGSASGVEAVALNVTVTNTAEPGHITVWEGDGDDTGVPTTSNLNYAAGQSVSNLVIVPVGADGYVDLFNGGWAPADLVVDITGYFAHTPASGYTTMAPTRFVDTRDGLGTPQGRLAGRKSFGAQIGGVKGVPKGVTAVALNVTVTNPKDAGHLSLYPGGGTLPTASSLNFAAGETVANSVIVPVGPDGTVNVFNGSWSPADVVVDVVGYYSKDGKAAYSPTGNYRYLDTRVPGDWYPGGKFPARGYIAKGFAVIDDPAGDEAYVMNTTVTNTTDAGFLSVAPSPFPWLVNDQPGAPVPPRPVSSNLNWTAGKTVANLAQASDGEHGVIHFWNQGWKDADLIVDVYGVYQTR
;
A
#
# COMPACT_ATOMS: atom_id res chain seq x y z
N MET A 1 -24.29 32.46 -47.13
CA MET A 1 -23.68 31.18 -46.73
C MET A 1 -22.75 31.46 -45.57
N ALA A 2 -23.13 31.07 -44.35
CA ALA A 2 -22.25 31.13 -43.19
C ALA A 2 -22.04 29.68 -42.74
N ALA A 3 -20.81 29.17 -42.89
CA ALA A 3 -20.44 27.83 -42.48
C ALA A 3 -20.22 27.83 -40.96
N GLY A 4 -21.08 27.12 -40.23
CA GLY A 4 -20.88 26.85 -38.82
C GLY A 4 -19.71 25.87 -38.63
N LEU A 5 -18.70 26.31 -37.90
CA LEU A 5 -17.67 25.43 -37.34
C LEU A 5 -18.33 24.55 -36.28
N GLY A 6 -18.67 23.32 -36.66
CA GLY A 6 -19.02 22.27 -35.71
C GLY A 6 -17.79 21.87 -34.92
N LEU A 7 -17.71 22.26 -33.65
CA LEU A 7 -16.84 21.63 -32.68
C LEU A 7 -17.32 20.19 -32.52
N ILE A 8 -16.55 19.23 -33.05
CA ILE A 8 -16.69 17.81 -32.70
C ILE A 8 -16.26 17.73 -31.23
N PRO A 9 -17.13 17.35 -30.27
CA PRO A 9 -16.70 17.09 -28.92
C PRO A 9 -15.65 15.98 -28.97
N GLY A 10 -14.42 16.26 -28.52
CA GLY A 10 -13.40 15.24 -28.38
C GLY A 10 -13.93 14.13 -27.46
N MET A 11 -13.64 12.87 -27.79
CA MET A 11 -14.01 11.75 -26.92
C MET A 11 -13.41 11.99 -25.53
N ALA A 12 -14.26 11.96 -24.49
CA ALA A 12 -13.79 12.04 -23.11
C ALA A 12 -12.84 10.86 -22.83
N SER A 13 -11.60 11.16 -22.43
CA SER A 13 -10.59 10.15 -22.13
C SER A 13 -10.92 9.46 -20.80
N ALA A 14 -10.93 8.12 -20.79
CA ALA A 14 -11.00 7.33 -19.58
C ALA A 14 -9.70 7.44 -18.75
N ALA A 15 -8.55 7.65 -19.39
CA ALA A 15 -7.28 7.86 -18.71
C ALA A 15 -7.16 9.29 -18.18
N VAL A 16 -6.52 9.46 -17.02
CA VAL A 16 -6.03 10.78 -16.58
C VAL A 16 -4.99 11.28 -17.58
N GLY A 17 -4.92 12.60 -17.77
CA GLY A 17 -3.97 13.23 -18.69
C GLY A 17 -2.51 12.85 -18.41
N PRO A 18 -1.62 13.01 -19.41
CA PRO A 18 -0.19 12.81 -19.21
C PRO A 18 0.33 13.73 -18.11
N SER A 19 1.15 13.20 -17.21
CA SER A 19 1.81 13.98 -16.17
C SER A 19 3.27 13.56 -16.05
N ALA A 20 4.14 14.52 -15.77
CA ALA A 20 5.55 14.23 -15.56
C ALA A 20 5.73 13.26 -14.38
N PRO A 21 6.64 12.28 -14.48
CA PRO A 21 6.98 11.44 -13.34
C PRO A 21 7.61 12.28 -12.21
N ALA A 22 7.33 11.89 -10.96
CA ALA A 22 7.88 12.50 -9.76
C ALA A 22 9.31 12.01 -9.47
N ALA A 23 9.88 12.44 -8.33
CA ALA A 23 11.21 12.03 -7.86
C ALA A 23 11.23 10.50 -7.57
N PRO A 24 12.41 9.87 -7.39
CA PRO A 24 12.48 8.44 -7.05
C PRO A 24 11.64 8.09 -5.81
N VAL A 25 11.13 6.85 -5.75
CA VAL A 25 10.16 6.38 -4.74
C VAL A 25 10.52 6.78 -3.31
N ARG A 26 11.80 6.65 -2.96
CA ARG A 26 12.28 6.98 -1.63
C ARG A 26 12.30 8.48 -1.31
N ALA A 27 12.52 9.33 -2.31
CA ALA A 27 12.39 10.77 -2.13
C ALA A 27 10.92 11.16 -1.87
N GLU A 28 9.96 10.40 -2.39
CA GLU A 28 8.54 10.57 -2.11
C GLU A 28 8.15 9.99 -0.74
N LEU A 29 8.71 8.85 -0.31
CA LEU A 29 8.64 8.38 1.09
C LEU A 29 9.12 9.44 2.08
N GLY A 30 10.18 10.17 1.75
CA GLY A 30 10.67 11.29 2.56
C GLY A 30 9.70 12.48 2.63
N LYS A 31 8.74 12.57 1.71
CA LYS A 31 7.71 13.64 1.65
C LYS A 31 6.39 13.20 2.26
N THR A 32 6.06 11.91 2.24
CA THR A 32 4.98 11.34 3.06
C THR A 32 5.46 11.33 4.50
N ALA A 33 5.21 12.42 5.20
CA ALA A 33 5.58 12.72 6.59
C ALA A 33 6.33 11.60 7.34
N LEU A 34 7.63 11.43 7.07
CA LEU A 34 8.53 10.83 8.06
C LEU A 34 8.32 11.64 9.33
N LYS A 35 7.78 11.00 10.37
CA LYS A 35 7.39 11.72 11.58
C LYS A 35 8.66 12.22 12.23
N THR A 36 8.78 13.54 12.29
CA THR A 36 9.80 14.19 13.09
C THR A 36 9.23 14.49 14.47
N TYR A 37 10.04 14.20 15.48
CA TYR A 37 9.72 14.43 16.87
C TYR A 37 10.69 15.49 17.38
N HIS A 38 10.21 16.41 18.21
CA HIS A 38 11.06 17.38 18.88
C HIS A 38 10.56 17.60 20.29
N SER A 39 11.44 17.40 21.27
CA SER A 39 11.23 17.81 22.64
C SER A 39 12.32 18.80 23.01
N PRO A 40 12.01 20.10 23.06
CA PRO A 40 13.00 21.13 23.33
C PRO A 40 13.60 21.01 24.73
N ALA A 41 14.73 21.68 24.91
CA ALA A 41 15.53 21.62 26.13
C ALA A 41 14.77 22.09 27.40
N ASP A 42 13.84 23.04 27.26
CA ASP A 42 12.99 23.54 28.36
C ASP A 42 12.00 22.48 28.91
N ARG A 43 11.78 21.38 28.16
CA ARG A 43 11.04 20.21 28.64
C ARG A 43 11.90 19.21 29.42
N SER A 44 13.21 19.41 29.48
CA SER A 44 14.11 18.54 30.23
C SER A 44 13.88 18.68 31.74
N VAL A 45 13.91 17.55 32.44
CA VAL A 45 13.72 17.49 33.89
C VAL A 45 15.06 17.21 34.54
N ARG A 46 15.67 18.25 35.10
CA ARG A 46 16.93 18.16 35.85
C ARG A 46 16.67 17.78 37.31
N THR A 47 17.29 16.70 37.78
CA THR A 47 17.14 16.19 39.15
C THR A 47 18.49 15.78 39.75
N ALA A 48 18.61 15.83 41.08
CA ALA A 48 19.79 15.31 41.77
C ALA A 48 19.84 13.79 41.67
N LEU A 49 21.04 13.21 41.57
CA LEU A 49 21.20 11.76 41.56
C LEU A 49 20.77 11.14 42.91
N PRO A 50 20.15 9.94 42.90
CA PRO A 50 19.80 9.25 44.13
C PRO A 50 21.07 8.98 44.96
N THR A 51 21.14 9.54 46.17
CA THR A 51 22.20 9.19 47.13
C THR A 51 21.92 7.79 47.68
N ALA A 52 22.96 6.95 47.73
CA ALA A 52 22.87 5.61 48.29
C ALA A 52 22.52 5.71 49.80
N GLY A 53 21.23 5.60 50.16
CA GLY A 53 20.82 5.47 51.56
C GLY A 53 19.46 6.03 51.99
N ASN A 54 18.71 6.79 51.17
CA ASN A 54 17.43 7.33 51.64
C ASN A 54 16.33 7.38 50.56
N LYS A 55 15.47 6.35 50.54
CA LYS A 55 14.30 6.23 49.63
C LYS A 55 13.21 7.29 49.85
N ALA A 56 13.35 8.20 50.83
CA ALA A 56 12.33 9.17 51.21
C ALA A 56 12.51 10.59 50.63
N ALA A 57 13.62 10.89 49.96
CA ALA A 57 13.89 12.23 49.42
C ALA A 57 13.52 12.42 47.93
N ALA A 58 12.97 11.39 47.27
CA ALA A 58 12.67 11.41 45.83
C ALA A 58 11.48 12.30 45.42
N ALA A 59 10.75 12.90 46.36
CA ALA A 59 9.50 13.61 46.09
C ALA A 59 9.61 15.15 45.99
N GLN A 60 10.76 15.76 46.32
CA GLN A 60 10.94 17.22 46.23
C GLN A 60 12.42 17.54 45.93
N ALA A 61 12.76 17.76 44.66
CA ALA A 61 14.06 18.34 44.31
C ALA A 61 13.94 19.19 43.03
N GLN A 62 13.29 20.35 43.15
CA GLN A 62 13.27 21.39 42.14
C GLN A 62 14.54 22.28 42.17
N SER A 63 15.62 21.80 42.80
CA SER A 63 16.92 22.49 42.81
C SER A 63 18.06 21.47 42.92
N ALA A 64 18.37 20.77 41.82
CA ALA A 64 19.62 19.99 41.76
C ALA A 64 20.82 20.97 41.81
N ALA A 65 21.67 20.83 42.83
CA ALA A 65 22.80 21.72 43.11
C ALA A 65 24.10 21.33 42.38
N GLY A 66 24.01 20.71 41.21
CA GLY A 66 25.15 20.33 40.38
C GLY A 66 24.91 20.69 38.91
N ASN A 67 25.96 21.16 38.22
CA ASN A 67 26.02 21.57 36.81
C ASN A 67 24.74 22.30 36.32
N PRO A 68 24.64 23.63 36.53
CA PRO A 68 23.47 24.39 36.14
C PRO A 68 23.26 24.47 34.62
N GLN A 69 24.28 24.11 33.83
CA GLN A 69 24.26 24.13 32.37
C GLN A 69 23.75 22.81 31.76
N LEU A 70 23.58 21.75 32.56
CA LEU A 70 23.12 20.46 32.06
C LEU A 70 21.70 20.56 31.52
N ASP A 71 21.58 20.51 30.20
CA ASP A 71 20.33 20.59 29.46
C ASP A 71 20.34 19.62 28.27
N LEU A 72 19.16 19.23 27.83
CA LEU A 72 18.97 18.14 26.87
C LEU A 72 17.81 18.46 25.93
N ASP A 73 18.13 18.82 24.69
CA ASP A 73 17.19 18.90 23.57
C ASP A 73 17.25 17.57 22.80
N ILE A 74 16.10 17.02 22.43
CA ILE A 74 16.05 15.79 21.64
C ILE A 74 15.13 15.95 20.44
N SER A 75 15.55 15.42 19.30
CA SER A 75 14.70 15.22 18.14
C SER A 75 14.80 13.80 17.61
N GLY A 76 13.77 13.34 16.91
CA GLY A 76 13.71 12.00 16.34
C GLY A 76 13.20 12.03 14.89
N SER A 77 13.64 11.08 14.09
CA SER A 77 13.27 10.95 12.67
C SER A 77 13.14 9.47 12.30
N THR A 78 12.04 9.11 11.63
CA THR A 78 11.85 7.74 11.10
C THR A 78 12.54 7.58 9.77
N HIS A 79 13.14 6.42 9.50
CA HIS A 79 13.86 6.15 8.23
C HIS A 79 13.40 4.87 7.53
N THR A 80 12.80 3.97 8.30
CA THR A 80 12.13 2.76 7.82
C THR A 80 10.79 2.63 8.54
N ALA A 81 9.99 1.63 8.15
CA ALA A 81 8.74 1.30 8.81
C ALA A 81 8.86 1.16 10.35
N LEU A 82 9.98 0.62 10.84
CA LEU A 82 10.21 0.34 12.26
C LEU A 82 11.47 1.01 12.83
N GLY A 83 12.15 1.84 12.05
CA GLY A 83 13.41 2.48 12.42
C GLY A 83 13.20 3.90 12.90
N LEU A 84 13.86 4.24 14.02
CA LEU A 84 13.93 5.59 14.58
C LEU A 84 15.39 5.98 14.77
N GLU A 85 15.78 7.14 14.27
CA GLU A 85 17.01 7.83 14.64
C GLU A 85 16.67 8.94 15.64
N VAL A 86 17.45 9.07 16.72
CA VAL A 86 17.32 10.08 17.75
C VAL A 86 18.57 10.93 17.77
N LYS A 87 18.39 12.24 17.60
CA LYS A 87 19.40 13.26 17.83
C LYS A 87 19.25 13.80 19.25
N SER A 88 20.31 13.69 20.06
CA SER A 88 20.42 14.33 21.37
C SER A 88 21.41 15.49 21.30
N THR A 89 20.94 16.71 21.57
CA THR A 89 21.77 17.90 21.71
C THR A 89 21.93 18.22 23.20
N ILE A 90 23.12 17.92 23.72
CA ILE A 90 23.46 18.06 25.13
C ILE A 90 24.21 19.38 25.33
N THR A 91 23.76 20.17 26.29
CA THR A 91 24.50 21.32 26.81
C THR A 91 24.99 20.97 28.21
N SER A 92 26.28 21.15 28.49
CA SER A 92 26.92 20.80 29.76
C SER A 92 28.33 21.37 29.85
N GLU A 93 28.80 21.57 31.09
CA GLU A 93 30.24 21.70 31.41
C GLU A 93 31.04 20.51 30.87
N ASP A 94 32.35 20.71 30.63
CA ASP A 94 33.29 19.72 30.03
C ASP A 94 33.66 18.58 31.00
N VAL A 95 32.66 17.83 31.44
CA VAL A 95 32.74 16.69 32.34
C VAL A 95 32.31 15.40 31.62
N PRO A 96 32.74 14.22 32.08
CA PRO A 96 32.21 12.94 31.60
C PRO A 96 30.71 12.81 31.89
N LEU A 97 29.94 12.36 30.90
CA LEU A 97 28.49 12.19 30.98
C LEU A 97 28.11 10.78 30.54
N ASP A 98 27.27 10.11 31.32
CA ASP A 98 26.67 8.84 30.91
C ASP A 98 25.29 9.08 30.33
N VAL A 99 25.10 8.73 29.06
CA VAL A 99 23.83 8.84 28.35
C VAL A 99 23.19 7.46 28.29
N THR A 100 21.95 7.36 28.73
CA THR A 100 21.10 6.19 28.58
C THR A 100 19.90 6.55 27.71
N ILE A 101 19.64 5.75 26.68
CA ILE A 101 18.46 5.85 25.84
C ILE A 101 17.60 4.64 26.13
N ASP A 102 16.40 4.88 26.66
CA ASP A 102 15.35 3.88 26.79
C ASP A 102 14.42 4.04 25.58
N TRP A 103 14.35 3.00 24.76
CA TRP A 103 13.58 3.00 23.53
C TRP A 103 12.09 2.72 23.77
N GLY A 104 11.68 2.40 25.00
CA GLY A 104 10.29 2.14 25.35
C GLY A 104 9.79 0.74 24.97
N ASP A 105 10.62 -0.10 24.33
CA ASP A 105 10.36 -1.52 24.04
C ASP A 105 11.06 -2.47 25.03
N GLY A 106 11.60 -1.94 26.12
CA GLY A 106 12.37 -2.67 27.12
C GLY A 106 13.86 -2.82 26.79
N LYS A 107 14.33 -2.30 25.65
CA LYS A 107 15.76 -2.19 25.32
C LYS A 107 16.28 -0.81 25.68
N THR A 108 17.56 -0.78 26.05
CA THR A 108 18.27 0.45 26.38
C THR A 108 19.66 0.45 25.80
N ASP A 109 20.09 1.59 25.24
CA ASP A 109 21.47 1.83 24.88
C ASP A 109 22.16 2.73 25.91
N LYS A 110 23.46 2.49 26.11
CA LYS A 110 24.29 3.25 27.04
C LYS A 110 25.58 3.66 26.38
N VAL A 111 25.94 4.91 26.54
CA VAL A 111 27.14 5.50 25.95
C VAL A 111 27.68 6.58 26.87
N THR A 112 29.00 6.72 26.92
CA THR A 112 29.65 7.81 27.65
C THR A 112 30.11 8.87 26.65
N THR A 113 29.83 10.14 26.95
CA THR A 113 30.29 11.31 26.20
C THR A 113 30.96 12.31 27.15
N LYS A 114 31.39 13.45 26.64
CA LYS A 114 32.01 14.51 27.44
C LYS A 114 31.53 15.88 26.97
N GLY A 115 31.12 16.71 27.92
CA GLY A 115 30.76 18.10 27.64
C GLY A 115 29.53 18.27 26.75
N SER A 116 29.43 19.46 26.16
CA SER A 116 28.37 19.80 25.21
C SER A 116 28.63 19.16 23.84
N GLY A 117 27.58 18.73 23.15
CA GLY A 117 27.70 18.13 21.84
C GLY A 117 26.39 17.55 21.31
N GLU A 118 26.44 17.13 20.05
CA GLU A 118 25.33 16.44 19.39
C GLU A 118 25.66 14.97 19.21
N ARG A 119 24.64 14.13 19.32
CA ARG A 119 24.77 12.68 19.14
C ARG A 119 23.56 12.13 18.39
N TRP A 120 23.82 11.12 17.55
CA TRP A 120 22.80 10.33 16.85
C TRP A 120 22.87 8.87 17.32
N ASP A 121 21.70 8.32 17.60
CA ASP A 121 21.49 6.92 17.98
C ASP A 121 20.30 6.37 17.19
N ALA A 122 20.40 5.14 16.70
CA ALA A 122 19.36 4.52 15.88
C ALA A 122 18.87 3.22 16.53
N HIS A 123 17.56 2.98 16.40
CA HIS A 123 16.90 1.77 16.90
C HIS A 123 15.88 1.24 15.92
N THR A 124 15.77 -0.09 15.88
CA THR A 124 14.76 -0.80 15.10
C THR A 124 13.82 -1.55 16.04
N TYR A 125 12.54 -1.18 16.02
CA TYR A 125 11.49 -1.84 16.78
C TYR A 125 11.17 -3.22 16.20
N THR A 126 10.82 -4.15 17.08
CA THR A 126 10.43 -5.51 16.66
C THR A 126 8.97 -5.57 16.22
N GLU A 127 8.11 -4.67 16.69
CA GLU A 127 6.69 -4.64 16.40
C GLU A 127 6.28 -3.22 16.00
N VAL A 128 5.17 -3.09 15.26
CA VAL A 128 4.54 -1.78 15.06
C VAL A 128 3.87 -1.34 16.37
N GLY A 129 3.92 -0.05 16.67
CA GLY A 129 3.36 0.44 17.92
C GLY A 129 3.75 1.86 18.30
N GLU A 130 3.18 2.28 19.42
CA GLU A 130 3.57 3.50 20.13
C GLU A 130 4.58 3.16 21.24
N TYR A 131 5.67 3.93 21.29
CA TYR A 131 6.79 3.74 22.19
C TYR A 131 7.14 5.06 22.90
N GLN A 132 7.46 4.97 24.19
CA GLN A 132 7.91 6.13 24.97
C GLN A 132 9.44 6.16 24.98
N VAL A 133 10.02 7.01 24.13
CA VAL A 133 11.47 7.17 24.04
C VAL A 133 11.93 8.16 25.08
N LYS A 134 12.95 7.79 25.84
CA LYS A 134 13.48 8.58 26.95
C LYS A 134 15.00 8.60 26.94
N VAL A 135 15.57 9.80 26.91
CA VAL A 135 17.01 10.02 27.03
C VAL A 135 17.31 10.55 28.42
N THR A 136 18.26 9.92 29.10
CA THR A 136 18.74 10.31 30.43
C THR A 136 20.23 10.58 30.34
N VAL A 137 20.66 11.80 30.68
CA VAL A 137 22.07 12.19 30.75
C VAL A 137 22.45 12.35 32.21
N ILE A 138 23.45 11.59 32.65
CA ILE A 138 23.94 11.55 34.03
C ILE A 138 25.30 12.22 34.08
N ASP A 139 25.40 13.28 34.88
CA ASP A 139 26.65 13.90 35.31
C ASP A 139 26.95 13.40 36.73
N ALA A 140 27.66 12.27 36.80
CA ALA A 140 28.05 11.66 38.07
C ALA A 140 29.06 12.52 38.85
N ALA A 141 29.85 13.35 38.15
CA ALA A 141 30.85 14.22 38.77
C ALA A 141 30.18 15.33 39.60
N ASN A 142 29.06 15.86 39.10
CA ASN A 142 28.30 16.91 39.78
C ASN A 142 27.02 16.38 40.48
N GLY A 143 26.78 15.07 40.47
CA GLY A 143 25.65 14.48 41.19
C GLY A 143 24.28 14.84 40.63
N VAL A 144 24.17 15.09 39.32
CA VAL A 144 22.94 15.56 38.66
C VAL A 144 22.61 14.71 37.43
N GLN A 145 21.34 14.65 37.05
CA GLN A 145 20.90 14.08 35.79
C GLN A 145 19.89 15.01 35.11
N SER A 146 19.82 14.96 33.79
CA SER A 146 18.76 15.55 32.98
C SER A 146 18.05 14.47 32.18
N VAL A 147 16.72 14.58 32.09
CA VAL A 147 15.85 13.59 31.43
C VAL A 147 14.93 14.30 30.46
N ASN A 148 14.87 13.83 29.22
CA ASN A 148 13.90 14.30 28.21
C ASN A 148 13.34 13.08 27.45
N GLY A 149 12.18 13.22 26.82
CA GLY A 149 11.53 12.14 26.09
C GLY A 149 10.41 12.61 25.17
N PHE A 150 10.02 11.74 24.25
CA PHE A 150 8.88 11.93 23.36
C PHE A 150 8.18 10.60 23.08
N THR A 151 6.92 10.69 22.65
CA THR A 151 6.15 9.54 22.20
C THR A 151 6.40 9.32 20.72
N HIS A 152 6.86 8.12 20.37
CA HIS A 152 7.14 7.68 19.01
C HIS A 152 6.05 6.72 18.54
N LEU A 153 5.47 6.96 17.37
CA LEU A 153 4.62 5.99 16.67
C LEU A 153 5.39 5.49 15.44
N THR A 154 5.51 4.17 15.30
CA THR A 154 6.17 3.57 14.12
C THR A 154 5.51 4.06 12.83
N HIS A 155 6.30 4.21 11.76
CA HIS A 155 5.75 4.62 10.47
C HIS A 155 4.99 3.48 9.79
N GLY A 156 5.50 2.26 9.96
CA GLY A 156 4.93 1.04 9.43
C GLY A 156 3.66 0.61 10.15
N THR A 157 2.82 -0.09 9.40
CA THR A 157 1.55 -0.64 9.85
C THR A 157 1.43 -2.11 9.45
N GLU A 158 0.73 -2.91 10.25
CA GLU A 158 0.50 -4.32 9.95
C GLU A 158 -0.94 -4.58 9.49
N PHE A 159 -1.10 -5.57 8.61
CA PHE A 159 -2.38 -5.87 7.98
C PHE A 159 -3.26 -6.67 8.92
N ASN A 160 -4.49 -6.21 9.09
CA ASN A 160 -5.57 -6.85 9.81
C ASN A 160 -6.59 -7.37 8.78
N PRO A 161 -6.62 -8.69 8.50
CA PRO A 161 -7.57 -9.26 7.58
C PRO A 161 -9.00 -9.03 8.06
N TYR A 162 -9.88 -8.66 7.13
CA TYR A 162 -11.29 -8.43 7.44
C TYR A 162 -12.16 -9.15 6.41
N ALA A 163 -13.21 -9.83 6.86
CA ALA A 163 -14.09 -10.56 5.95
C ALA A 163 -14.71 -9.57 4.93
N PRO A 164 -14.75 -9.90 3.62
CA PRO A 164 -15.27 -9.01 2.59
C PRO A 164 -16.66 -8.45 2.95
N THR A 165 -16.74 -7.14 3.17
CA THR A 165 -17.96 -6.48 3.70
C THR A 165 -18.24 -5.20 2.93
N ARG A 166 -19.51 -4.97 2.59
CA ARG A 166 -19.94 -3.75 1.92
C ARG A 166 -19.98 -2.57 2.87
N LEU A 167 -19.21 -1.53 2.57
CA LEU A 167 -19.24 -0.26 3.31
C LEU A 167 -20.09 0.78 2.60
N LEU A 168 -20.09 0.79 1.26
CA LEU A 168 -20.81 1.77 0.46
C LEU A 168 -21.49 1.14 -0.75
N ASP A 169 -22.72 1.54 -1.05
CA ASP A 169 -23.45 1.22 -2.28
C ASP A 169 -24.40 2.37 -2.64
N THR A 170 -24.02 3.17 -3.63
CA THR A 170 -24.83 4.32 -4.04
C THR A 170 -26.17 3.93 -4.63
N ARG A 171 -26.34 2.68 -5.10
CA ARG A 171 -27.58 2.23 -5.75
C ARG A 171 -28.73 2.09 -4.76
N ASN A 172 -28.42 1.74 -3.50
CA ASN A 172 -29.40 1.46 -2.47
C ASN A 172 -29.23 2.31 -1.20
N GLY A 173 -28.18 3.13 -1.12
CA GLY A 173 -27.91 4.01 0.02
C GLY A 173 -27.22 3.32 1.20
N THR A 174 -26.50 2.22 0.97
CA THR A 174 -25.63 1.65 2.00
C THR A 174 -24.46 2.61 2.23
N GLY A 175 -24.23 3.04 3.47
CA GLY A 175 -23.09 3.89 3.87
C GLY A 175 -23.09 5.32 3.32
N THR A 176 -24.01 5.68 2.44
CA THR A 176 -24.15 7.00 1.82
C THR A 176 -25.58 7.24 1.35
N LYS A 177 -25.90 8.42 0.85
CA LYS A 177 -27.23 8.69 0.25
C LYS A 177 -27.39 7.91 -1.05
N ALA A 178 -28.55 7.29 -1.26
CA ALA A 178 -28.87 6.63 -2.52
C ALA A 178 -28.90 7.65 -3.70
N GLY A 179 -28.22 7.30 -4.79
CA GLY A 179 -28.10 8.10 -6.00
C GLY A 179 -26.69 8.07 -6.58
N LYS A 180 -26.60 8.10 -7.92
CA LYS A 180 -25.32 8.14 -8.64
C LYS A 180 -24.46 9.32 -8.18
N VAL A 181 -23.15 9.10 -8.09
CA VAL A 181 -22.17 10.17 -7.92
C VAL A 181 -22.13 10.98 -9.21
N ALA A 182 -22.33 12.29 -9.11
CA ALA A 182 -22.32 13.19 -10.26
C ALA A 182 -20.99 13.10 -11.03
N GLY A 183 -21.02 13.40 -12.33
CA GLY A 183 -19.77 13.60 -13.06
C GLY A 183 -19.01 14.77 -12.47
N ARG A 184 -17.69 14.62 -12.32
CA ARG A 184 -16.82 15.55 -11.58
C ARG A 184 -17.25 15.79 -10.14
N GLY A 185 -17.95 14.83 -9.53
CA GLY A 185 -18.36 14.90 -8.13
C GLY A 185 -17.66 13.85 -7.28
N THR A 186 -17.67 14.09 -5.97
CA THR A 186 -17.07 13.20 -4.97
C THR A 186 -18.13 12.59 -4.07
N THR A 187 -17.88 11.37 -3.62
CA THR A 187 -18.56 10.75 -2.46
C THR A 187 -17.51 10.24 -1.48
N ARG A 188 -17.93 9.94 -0.25
CA ARG A 188 -17.02 9.48 0.81
C ARG A 188 -17.55 8.19 1.43
N VAL A 189 -16.65 7.30 1.83
CA VAL A 189 -16.98 6.08 2.58
C VAL A 189 -16.40 6.18 3.99
N LYS A 190 -17.24 6.00 5.01
CA LYS A 190 -16.75 5.84 6.39
C LYS A 190 -16.10 4.48 6.50
N VAL A 191 -14.91 4.42 7.09
CA VAL A 191 -14.22 3.14 7.30
C VAL A 191 -13.96 2.84 8.77
N THR A 192 -13.55 3.82 9.56
CA THR A 192 -13.20 3.59 10.97
C THR A 192 -14.41 3.67 11.90
N GLY A 193 -14.34 2.98 13.03
CA GLY A 193 -15.39 3.00 14.06
C GLY A 193 -16.70 2.31 13.64
N ILE A 194 -16.71 1.53 12.57
CA ILE A 194 -17.84 0.74 12.10
C ILE A 194 -17.43 -0.73 11.93
N GLY A 195 -18.36 -1.67 12.14
CA GLY A 195 -18.11 -3.10 11.88
C GLY A 195 -17.00 -3.74 12.74
N GLY A 196 -16.60 -3.11 13.85
CA GLY A 196 -15.47 -3.59 14.66
C GLY A 196 -14.09 -3.14 14.17
N ILE A 197 -14.02 -2.31 13.11
CA ILE A 197 -12.81 -1.61 12.71
C ILE A 197 -12.50 -0.53 13.76
N PRO A 198 -11.24 -0.41 14.25
CA PRO A 198 -10.86 0.61 15.23
C PRO A 198 -11.28 2.02 14.83
N ALA A 199 -11.55 2.87 15.83
CA ALA A 199 -11.82 4.29 15.60
C ALA A 199 -10.51 5.08 15.46
N GLY A 200 -10.57 6.21 14.74
CA GLY A 200 -9.41 7.06 14.45
C GLY A 200 -8.73 6.67 13.12
N GLY A 201 -8.41 7.67 12.31
CA GLY A 201 -7.69 7.51 11.04
C GLY A 201 -6.18 7.71 11.19
N SER A 202 -5.54 8.13 10.09
CA SER A 202 -4.10 8.39 10.03
C SER A 202 -3.58 9.21 11.20
N GLY A 203 -2.42 8.80 11.73
CA GLY A 203 -1.75 9.47 12.83
C GLY A 203 -2.20 9.09 14.24
N SER A 204 -3.29 8.31 14.40
CA SER A 204 -3.71 7.77 15.70
C SER A 204 -2.99 6.46 16.02
N ALA A 205 -2.41 6.34 17.21
CA ALA A 205 -1.71 5.14 17.68
C ALA A 205 -2.57 3.86 17.73
N SER A 206 -3.88 4.02 17.89
CA SER A 206 -4.84 2.92 17.84
C SER A 206 -5.71 2.94 16.58
N GLY A 207 -5.43 3.88 15.67
CA GLY A 207 -6.21 4.12 14.48
C GLY A 207 -5.83 3.23 13.30
N VAL A 208 -6.64 3.36 12.26
CA VAL A 208 -6.39 2.74 10.96
C VAL A 208 -5.64 3.75 10.09
N GLU A 209 -4.45 3.38 9.64
CA GLU A 209 -3.62 4.22 8.78
C GLU A 209 -4.05 4.11 7.32
N ALA A 210 -4.33 2.88 6.85
CA ALA A 210 -4.75 2.61 5.47
C ALA A 210 -5.73 1.44 5.40
N VAL A 211 -6.46 1.32 4.29
CA VAL A 211 -7.49 0.28 4.09
C VAL A 211 -7.35 -0.38 2.73
N ALA A 212 -7.63 -1.69 2.67
CA ALA A 212 -7.72 -2.45 1.43
C ALA A 212 -9.19 -2.56 0.99
N LEU A 213 -9.55 -1.83 -0.06
CA LEU A 213 -10.91 -1.68 -0.57
C LEU A 213 -11.02 -2.25 -1.99
N ASN A 214 -12.01 -3.10 -2.26
CA ASN A 214 -12.42 -3.35 -3.64
C ASN A 214 -13.45 -2.29 -4.05
N VAL A 215 -13.06 -1.43 -4.99
CA VAL A 215 -13.91 -0.35 -5.50
C VAL A 215 -14.48 -0.77 -6.84
N THR A 216 -15.81 -0.77 -6.95
CA THR A 216 -16.54 -1.11 -8.16
C THR A 216 -17.32 0.09 -8.66
N VAL A 217 -17.19 0.41 -9.96
CA VAL A 217 -18.06 1.35 -10.64
C VAL A 217 -19.07 0.58 -11.49
N THR A 218 -20.31 1.07 -11.57
CA THR A 218 -21.36 0.46 -12.39
C THR A 218 -22.36 1.51 -12.90
N ASN A 219 -23.29 1.09 -13.75
CA ASN A 219 -24.30 1.96 -14.37
C ASN A 219 -23.70 3.20 -15.07
N THR A 220 -22.55 3.02 -15.72
CA THR A 220 -21.78 4.07 -16.40
C THR A 220 -22.39 4.41 -17.76
N ALA A 221 -22.59 5.69 -18.05
CA ALA A 221 -23.15 6.14 -19.34
C ALA A 221 -22.06 6.58 -20.35
N GLU A 222 -20.90 6.98 -19.84
CA GLU A 222 -19.75 7.48 -20.60
C GLU A 222 -18.46 6.86 -20.05
N PRO A 223 -17.34 6.91 -20.80
CA PRO A 223 -16.04 6.58 -20.25
C PRO A 223 -15.61 7.55 -19.15
N GLY A 224 -14.81 7.06 -18.20
CA GLY A 224 -14.28 7.85 -17.10
C GLY A 224 -13.33 7.06 -16.22
N HIS A 225 -12.99 7.64 -15.07
CA HIS A 225 -12.18 6.99 -14.05
C HIS A 225 -12.66 7.35 -12.65
N ILE A 226 -12.25 6.53 -11.68
CA ILE A 226 -12.40 6.77 -10.25
C ILE A 226 -11.01 7.01 -9.65
N THR A 227 -10.91 8.07 -8.87
CA THR A 227 -9.74 8.39 -8.04
C THR A 227 -10.15 8.23 -6.58
N VAL A 228 -9.28 7.59 -5.79
CA VAL A 228 -9.51 7.27 -4.38
C VAL A 228 -8.33 7.78 -3.56
N TRP A 229 -8.58 8.54 -2.49
CA TRP A 229 -7.53 9.14 -1.66
C TRP A 229 -8.01 9.44 -0.24
N GLU A 230 -7.06 9.80 0.62
CA GLU A 230 -7.31 10.40 1.93
C GLU A 230 -7.80 11.86 1.77
N GLY A 231 -9.07 12.02 1.43
CA GLY A 231 -9.70 13.34 1.39
C GLY A 231 -10.29 13.73 2.74
N ASP A 232 -10.43 15.02 2.97
CA ASP A 232 -11.15 15.61 4.11
C ASP A 232 -12.60 15.98 3.76
N GLY A 233 -13.05 15.58 2.56
CA GLY A 233 -14.38 15.84 2.02
C GLY A 233 -14.48 17.08 1.15
N ASP A 234 -13.36 17.72 0.82
CA ASP A 234 -13.28 18.70 -0.26
C ASP A 234 -12.51 18.18 -1.49
N ASP A 235 -12.76 18.81 -2.64
CA ASP A 235 -12.13 18.45 -3.91
C ASP A 235 -10.82 19.23 -4.16
N THR A 236 -10.27 19.93 -3.18
CA THR A 236 -9.11 20.82 -3.37
C THR A 236 -7.77 20.07 -3.43
N GLY A 237 -7.78 18.75 -3.20
CA GLY A 237 -6.60 17.89 -3.20
C GLY A 237 -6.72 16.61 -4.04
N VAL A 238 -7.69 16.52 -4.97
CA VAL A 238 -7.89 15.30 -5.77
C VAL A 238 -6.60 14.92 -6.52
N PRO A 239 -6.04 13.72 -6.30
CA PRO A 239 -4.83 13.30 -7.01
C PRO A 239 -5.02 13.22 -8.52
N THR A 240 -3.96 13.46 -9.27
CA THR A 240 -3.92 13.30 -10.74
C THR A 240 -3.72 11.84 -11.19
N THR A 241 -3.90 10.89 -10.27
CA THR A 241 -3.83 9.44 -10.51
C THR A 241 -5.25 8.88 -10.58
N SER A 242 -5.49 7.89 -11.43
CA SER A 242 -6.73 7.10 -11.39
C SER A 242 -6.47 5.75 -10.76
N ASN A 243 -7.39 5.27 -9.92
CA ASN A 243 -7.35 3.90 -9.43
C ASN A 243 -8.05 2.95 -10.39
N LEU A 244 -9.18 3.36 -10.98
CA LEU A 244 -9.97 2.51 -11.86
C LEU A 244 -10.45 3.29 -13.08
N ASN A 245 -10.43 2.68 -14.26
CA ASN A 245 -10.94 3.27 -15.51
C ASN A 245 -12.08 2.42 -16.06
N TYR A 246 -13.09 3.06 -16.65
CA TYR A 246 -14.27 2.39 -17.16
C TYR A 246 -14.72 2.97 -18.50
N ALA A 247 -15.37 2.13 -19.31
CA ALA A 247 -16.14 2.58 -20.48
C ALA A 247 -17.64 2.65 -20.16
N ALA A 248 -18.42 3.22 -21.10
CA ALA A 248 -19.87 3.20 -21.04
C ALA A 248 -20.42 1.76 -20.95
N GLY A 249 -21.40 1.54 -20.06
CA GLY A 249 -22.06 0.25 -19.84
C GLY A 249 -21.22 -0.79 -19.08
N GLN A 250 -19.97 -0.48 -18.71
CA GLN A 250 -19.13 -1.42 -17.97
C GLN A 250 -19.42 -1.41 -16.46
N SER A 251 -19.32 -2.58 -15.86
CA SER A 251 -19.15 -2.73 -14.42
C SER A 251 -17.79 -3.37 -14.17
N VAL A 252 -16.88 -2.63 -13.57
CA VAL A 252 -15.48 -3.04 -13.35
C VAL A 252 -15.08 -2.71 -11.92
N SER A 253 -14.15 -3.49 -11.38
CA SER A 253 -13.64 -3.34 -10.03
C SER A 253 -12.11 -3.29 -10.03
N ASN A 254 -11.54 -2.58 -9.06
CA ASN A 254 -10.12 -2.63 -8.74
C ASN A 254 -9.93 -2.65 -7.22
N LEU A 255 -8.95 -3.42 -6.73
CA LEU A 255 -8.47 -3.28 -5.37
C LEU A 255 -7.69 -1.96 -5.23
N VAL A 256 -7.87 -1.29 -4.10
CA VAL A 256 -7.18 -0.06 -3.75
C VAL A 256 -6.67 -0.22 -2.33
N ILE A 257 -5.39 0.11 -2.11
CA ILE A 257 -4.84 0.35 -0.77
C ILE A 257 -4.66 1.85 -0.64
N VAL A 258 -5.35 2.47 0.32
CA VAL A 258 -5.42 3.93 0.43
C VAL A 258 -5.38 4.34 1.90
N PRO A 259 -4.65 5.42 2.25
CA PRO A 259 -4.69 5.98 3.59
C PRO A 259 -6.10 6.43 4.00
N VAL A 260 -6.35 6.46 5.31
CA VAL A 260 -7.63 6.92 5.88
C VAL A 260 -7.44 8.29 6.49
N GLY A 261 -8.28 9.25 6.09
CA GLY A 261 -8.26 10.60 6.66
C GLY A 261 -8.46 10.58 8.18
N ALA A 262 -7.97 11.60 8.90
CA ALA A 262 -8.07 11.67 10.36
C ALA A 262 -9.53 11.59 10.88
N ASP A 263 -10.50 12.00 10.06
CA ASP A 263 -11.94 11.89 10.30
C ASP A 263 -12.51 10.49 10.09
N GLY A 264 -11.70 9.53 9.62
CA GLY A 264 -12.06 8.12 9.44
C GLY A 264 -12.72 7.78 8.11
N TYR A 265 -12.59 8.65 7.11
CA TYR A 265 -13.17 8.50 5.78
C TYR A 265 -12.11 8.31 4.69
N VAL A 266 -12.58 7.81 3.55
CA VAL A 266 -11.87 7.78 2.27
C VAL A 266 -12.77 8.40 1.20
N ASP A 267 -12.16 9.15 0.28
CA ASP A 267 -12.89 9.92 -0.74
C ASP A 267 -12.78 9.23 -2.10
N LEU A 268 -13.86 9.31 -2.88
CA LEU A 268 -13.99 8.72 -4.20
C LEU A 268 -14.52 9.76 -5.18
N PHE A 269 -13.67 10.16 -6.11
CA PHE A 269 -14.00 11.13 -7.16
C PHE A 269 -14.38 10.43 -8.45
N ASN A 270 -15.52 10.83 -9.01
CA ASN A 270 -15.92 10.44 -10.35
C ASN A 270 -15.32 11.42 -11.38
N GLY A 271 -14.21 11.01 -11.99
CA GLY A 271 -13.55 11.78 -13.05
C GLY A 271 -14.25 11.72 -14.42
N GLY A 272 -15.38 11.02 -14.53
CA GLY A 272 -16.24 11.07 -15.72
C GLY A 272 -17.09 12.33 -15.77
N TRP A 273 -17.65 12.64 -16.94
CA TRP A 273 -18.62 13.74 -17.10
C TRP A 273 -20.06 13.31 -16.80
N ALA A 274 -20.36 12.00 -16.94
CA ALA A 274 -21.64 11.43 -16.61
C ALA A 274 -21.68 10.87 -15.17
N PRO A 275 -22.85 10.85 -14.52
CA PRO A 275 -23.00 10.19 -13.23
C PRO A 275 -22.80 8.67 -13.31
N ALA A 276 -22.21 8.09 -12.25
CA ALA A 276 -21.99 6.66 -12.12
C ALA A 276 -22.34 6.17 -10.70
N ASP A 277 -22.64 4.88 -10.56
CA ASP A 277 -22.81 4.25 -9.25
C ASP A 277 -21.49 3.67 -8.75
N LEU A 278 -21.23 3.82 -7.45
CA LEU A 278 -20.07 3.27 -6.77
C LEU A 278 -20.48 2.26 -5.70
N VAL A 279 -19.71 1.18 -5.62
CA VAL A 279 -19.82 0.15 -4.59
C VAL A 279 -18.44 -0.07 -4.00
N VAL A 280 -18.33 -0.04 -2.68
CA VAL A 280 -17.05 -0.19 -1.96
C VAL A 280 -17.18 -1.31 -0.94
N ASP A 281 -16.36 -2.33 -1.10
CA ASP A 281 -16.27 -3.46 -0.19
C ASP A 281 -14.87 -3.47 0.47
N ILE A 282 -14.79 -3.60 1.79
CA ILE A 282 -13.51 -3.69 2.53
C ILE A 282 -13.07 -5.15 2.68
N THR A 283 -11.76 -5.39 2.57
CA THR A 283 -11.12 -6.73 2.73
C THR A 283 -10.05 -6.78 3.83
N GLY A 284 -9.70 -5.63 4.39
CA GLY A 284 -8.79 -5.51 5.53
C GLY A 284 -8.33 -4.07 5.73
N TYR A 285 -7.57 -3.85 6.80
CA TYR A 285 -7.05 -2.55 7.17
C TYR A 285 -5.64 -2.66 7.74
N PHE A 286 -4.88 -1.57 7.68
CA PHE A 286 -3.52 -1.45 8.18
C PHE A 286 -3.53 -0.54 9.39
N ALA A 287 -2.96 -1.00 10.51
CA ALA A 287 -2.95 -0.27 11.77
C ALA A 287 -1.57 -0.35 12.45
N HIS A 288 -1.34 0.56 13.38
CA HIS A 288 -0.13 0.61 14.23
C HIS A 288 -0.17 -0.40 15.37
N THR A 289 -0.94 -1.48 15.22
CA THR A 289 -1.04 -2.57 16.21
C THR A 289 -0.56 -3.87 15.58
N PRO A 290 0.19 -4.71 16.33
CA PRO A 290 0.72 -5.95 15.79
C PRO A 290 -0.40 -6.87 15.27
N ALA A 291 -0.24 -7.34 14.04
CA ALA A 291 -1.20 -8.17 13.33
C ALA A 291 -0.49 -9.13 12.37
N SER A 292 -0.38 -8.79 11.09
CA SER A 292 0.27 -9.63 10.07
C SER A 292 1.12 -8.80 9.11
N GLY A 293 2.42 -9.07 9.11
CA GLY A 293 3.34 -8.53 8.13
C GLY A 293 3.22 -9.22 6.77
N TYR A 294 3.67 -8.55 5.71
CA TYR A 294 3.68 -9.06 4.35
C TYR A 294 4.93 -9.90 4.06
N THR A 295 4.78 -10.85 3.15
CA THR A 295 5.88 -11.58 2.53
C THR A 295 5.59 -11.72 1.04
N THR A 296 6.53 -11.29 0.22
CA THR A 296 6.38 -11.26 -1.23
C THR A 296 6.59 -12.64 -1.84
N MET A 297 6.02 -12.83 -3.03
CA MET A 297 6.27 -14.01 -3.85
C MET A 297 6.39 -13.61 -5.32
N ALA A 298 7.26 -14.29 -6.05
CA ALA A 298 7.14 -14.30 -7.50
C ALA A 298 5.73 -14.83 -7.87
N PRO A 299 5.02 -14.19 -8.83
CA PRO A 299 3.66 -14.60 -9.18
C PRO A 299 3.59 -16.10 -9.50
N THR A 300 2.86 -16.85 -8.68
CA THR A 300 2.80 -18.31 -8.76
C THR A 300 1.37 -18.76 -8.99
N ARG A 301 1.13 -19.60 -10.00
CA ARG A 301 -0.23 -20.08 -10.31
C ARG A 301 -0.68 -21.15 -9.33
N PHE A 302 -1.76 -20.87 -8.61
CA PHE A 302 -2.38 -21.82 -7.69
C PHE A 302 -3.54 -22.56 -8.33
N VAL A 303 -4.35 -21.85 -9.11
CA VAL A 303 -5.53 -22.39 -9.78
C VAL A 303 -5.49 -22.07 -11.27
N ASP A 304 -5.81 -23.07 -12.09
CA ASP A 304 -6.20 -22.91 -13.50
C ASP A 304 -7.28 -23.94 -13.83
N THR A 305 -8.54 -23.50 -13.93
CA THR A 305 -9.67 -24.41 -14.20
C THR A 305 -9.58 -25.07 -15.58
N ARG A 306 -8.83 -24.47 -16.52
CA ARG A 306 -8.68 -24.99 -17.89
C ARG A 306 -7.81 -26.24 -17.93
N ASP A 307 -6.81 -26.27 -17.05
CA ASP A 307 -5.78 -27.32 -16.98
C ASP A 307 -5.97 -28.27 -15.78
N GLY A 308 -6.94 -27.99 -14.91
CA GLY A 308 -7.18 -28.79 -13.70
C GLY A 308 -6.13 -28.57 -12.60
N LEU A 309 -5.48 -27.41 -12.60
CA LEU A 309 -4.53 -27.05 -11.56
C LEU A 309 -5.27 -26.52 -10.33
N GLY A 310 -5.04 -27.14 -9.17
CA GLY A 310 -5.62 -26.72 -7.88
C GLY A 310 -7.13 -26.97 -7.72
N THR A 311 -7.79 -27.50 -8.75
CA THR A 311 -9.22 -27.81 -8.82
C THR A 311 -9.45 -28.86 -9.93
N PRO A 312 -10.53 -29.67 -9.91
CA PRO A 312 -10.86 -30.52 -11.05
C PRO A 312 -10.96 -29.72 -12.36
N GLN A 313 -10.45 -30.28 -13.46
CA GLN A 313 -10.49 -29.63 -14.76
C GLN A 313 -11.93 -29.37 -15.21
N GLY A 314 -12.21 -28.12 -15.60
CA GLY A 314 -13.51 -27.70 -16.08
C GLY A 314 -13.91 -26.33 -15.54
N ARG A 315 -14.75 -25.62 -16.30
CA ARG A 315 -15.27 -24.30 -15.93
C ARG A 315 -16.02 -24.35 -14.60
N LEU A 316 -15.84 -23.32 -13.79
CA LEU A 316 -16.65 -23.11 -12.61
C LEU A 316 -18.09 -22.77 -13.05
N ALA A 317 -19.02 -23.69 -12.77
CA ALA A 317 -20.43 -23.53 -13.10
C ALA A 317 -21.03 -22.27 -12.45
N GLY A 318 -22.04 -21.69 -13.11
CA GLY A 318 -22.77 -20.54 -12.57
C GLY A 318 -23.38 -20.86 -11.21
N ARG A 319 -23.34 -19.89 -10.30
CA ARG A 319 -23.86 -19.99 -8.93
C ARG A 319 -23.24 -21.12 -8.10
N LYS A 320 -21.99 -21.51 -8.42
CA LYS A 320 -21.21 -22.51 -7.67
C LYS A 320 -19.90 -21.93 -7.16
N SER A 321 -19.30 -22.67 -6.23
CA SER A 321 -17.98 -22.38 -5.67
C SER A 321 -17.05 -23.58 -5.75
N PHE A 322 -15.75 -23.31 -5.74
CA PHE A 322 -14.71 -24.27 -5.33
C PHE A 322 -13.85 -23.66 -4.22
N GLY A 323 -13.20 -24.51 -3.42
CA GLY A 323 -12.16 -24.11 -2.47
C GLY A 323 -10.78 -24.40 -3.04
N ALA A 324 -9.86 -23.44 -2.94
CA ALA A 324 -8.47 -23.57 -3.34
C ALA A 324 -7.56 -23.62 -2.10
N GLN A 325 -6.70 -24.63 -2.02
CA GLN A 325 -5.67 -24.70 -0.97
C GLN A 325 -4.61 -23.63 -1.23
N ILE A 326 -4.43 -22.72 -0.26
CA ILE A 326 -3.43 -21.65 -0.29
C ILE A 326 -2.31 -21.96 0.72
N GLY A 327 -2.65 -22.10 1.99
CA GLY A 327 -1.69 -22.33 3.06
C GLY A 327 -1.06 -23.73 3.00
N GLY A 328 0.25 -23.81 3.21
CA GLY A 328 1.01 -25.06 3.26
C GLY A 328 1.36 -25.67 1.91
N VAL A 329 1.17 -24.95 0.80
CA VAL A 329 1.50 -25.42 -0.56
C VAL A 329 2.22 -24.34 -1.36
N LYS A 330 3.02 -24.77 -2.36
CA LYS A 330 3.67 -23.89 -3.36
C LYS A 330 4.41 -22.67 -2.76
N GLY A 331 5.07 -22.87 -1.61
CA GLY A 331 5.87 -21.84 -0.94
C GLY A 331 5.13 -20.97 0.07
N VAL A 332 3.79 -21.09 0.19
CA VAL A 332 3.03 -20.38 1.22
C VAL A 332 3.00 -21.25 2.49
N PRO A 333 3.41 -20.73 3.67
CA PRO A 333 3.39 -21.50 4.92
C PRO A 333 1.95 -21.79 5.39
N LYS A 334 1.81 -22.71 6.35
CA LYS A 334 0.53 -22.88 7.06
C LYS A 334 0.31 -21.71 8.03
N GLY A 335 -0.94 -21.39 8.33
CA GLY A 335 -1.27 -20.35 9.31
C GLY A 335 -1.14 -18.91 8.79
N VAL A 336 -0.98 -18.72 7.48
CA VAL A 336 -1.15 -17.39 6.87
C VAL A 336 -2.56 -16.87 7.13
N THR A 337 -2.67 -15.56 7.35
CA THR A 337 -3.90 -14.89 7.77
C THR A 337 -4.66 -14.28 6.59
N ALA A 338 -3.93 -13.85 5.55
CA ALA A 338 -4.48 -13.41 4.28
C ALA A 338 -3.49 -13.66 3.12
N VAL A 339 -3.99 -13.58 1.89
CA VAL A 339 -3.20 -13.75 0.68
C VAL A 339 -3.51 -12.64 -0.33
N ALA A 340 -2.46 -12.12 -0.99
CA ALA A 340 -2.56 -11.19 -2.10
C ALA A 340 -2.53 -11.97 -3.43
N LEU A 341 -3.55 -11.75 -4.27
CA LEU A 341 -3.84 -12.55 -5.46
C LEU A 341 -3.99 -11.64 -6.68
N ASN A 342 -3.59 -12.16 -7.84
CA ASN A 342 -4.19 -11.77 -9.11
C ASN A 342 -5.22 -12.85 -9.49
N VAL A 343 -6.47 -12.46 -9.64
CA VAL A 343 -7.56 -13.36 -10.05
C VAL A 343 -8.00 -12.99 -11.45
N THR A 344 -8.07 -13.96 -12.36
CA THR A 344 -8.50 -13.76 -13.73
C THR A 344 -9.72 -14.60 -14.05
N VAL A 345 -10.75 -13.98 -14.64
CA VAL A 345 -11.83 -14.70 -15.34
C VAL A 345 -11.52 -14.74 -16.81
N THR A 346 -11.75 -15.90 -17.45
CA THR A 346 -11.68 -16.04 -18.91
C THR A 346 -12.80 -16.95 -19.43
N ASN A 347 -13.13 -16.81 -20.70
CA ASN A 347 -14.27 -17.48 -21.34
C ASN A 347 -15.62 -17.39 -20.59
N PRO A 348 -15.98 -16.28 -19.91
CA PRO A 348 -17.28 -16.16 -19.27
C PRO A 348 -18.39 -16.17 -20.32
N LYS A 349 -19.47 -16.91 -20.05
CA LYS A 349 -20.60 -17.03 -20.97
C LYS A 349 -21.70 -16.00 -20.75
N ASP A 350 -21.80 -15.49 -19.53
CA ASP A 350 -22.69 -14.39 -19.15
C ASP A 350 -21.92 -13.34 -18.38
N ALA A 351 -22.49 -12.15 -18.25
CA ALA A 351 -21.99 -11.16 -17.30
C ALA A 351 -22.20 -11.63 -15.85
N GLY A 352 -21.30 -11.23 -14.97
CA GLY A 352 -21.38 -11.55 -13.55
C GLY A 352 -20.19 -11.05 -12.77
N HIS A 353 -19.88 -11.76 -11.68
CA HIS A 353 -18.75 -11.45 -10.83
C HIS A 353 -18.17 -12.72 -10.21
N LEU A 354 -16.93 -12.63 -9.74
CA LEU A 354 -16.39 -13.55 -8.74
C LEU A 354 -16.50 -12.94 -7.35
N SER A 355 -16.68 -13.79 -6.35
CA SER A 355 -16.49 -13.45 -4.94
C SER A 355 -15.47 -14.41 -4.32
N LEU A 356 -14.42 -13.85 -3.73
CA LEU A 356 -13.42 -14.59 -2.98
C LEU A 356 -13.63 -14.37 -1.49
N TYR A 357 -13.52 -15.45 -0.71
CA TYR A 357 -13.78 -15.43 0.73
C TYR A 357 -13.04 -16.57 1.45
N PRO A 358 -12.74 -16.44 2.75
CA PRO A 358 -12.01 -17.47 3.49
C PRO A 358 -12.72 -18.83 3.47
N GLY A 359 -11.94 -19.91 3.48
CA GLY A 359 -12.39 -21.27 3.76
C GLY A 359 -13.21 -21.36 5.05
N GLY A 360 -14.31 -22.10 5.03
CA GLY A 360 -15.26 -22.17 6.14
C GLY A 360 -16.10 -20.90 6.39
N GLY A 361 -15.86 -19.81 5.66
CA GLY A 361 -16.65 -18.59 5.71
C GLY A 361 -17.95 -18.67 4.93
N THR A 362 -18.88 -17.73 5.20
CA THR A 362 -20.11 -17.56 4.42
C THR A 362 -19.84 -16.75 3.16
N LEU A 363 -20.51 -17.10 2.06
CA LEU A 363 -20.47 -16.33 0.81
C LEU A 363 -20.87 -14.86 1.07
N PRO A 364 -19.97 -13.89 0.84
CA PRO A 364 -20.28 -12.48 1.02
C PRO A 364 -21.14 -11.95 -0.13
N THR A 365 -21.80 -10.81 0.10
CA THR A 365 -22.45 -10.02 -0.96
C THR A 365 -21.44 -9.19 -1.79
N ALA A 366 -20.21 -9.07 -1.30
CA ALA A 366 -19.11 -8.35 -1.94
C ALA A 366 -18.64 -9.10 -3.19
N SER A 367 -18.44 -8.37 -4.29
CA SER A 367 -17.74 -8.88 -5.47
C SER A 367 -16.26 -8.60 -5.34
N SER A 368 -15.42 -9.50 -5.86
CA SER A 368 -13.97 -9.33 -5.97
C SER A 368 -13.54 -8.99 -7.40
N LEU A 369 -14.31 -9.37 -8.42
CA LEU A 369 -14.01 -9.10 -9.83
C LEU A 369 -15.31 -9.12 -10.64
N ASN A 370 -15.56 -8.09 -11.44
CA ASN A 370 -16.75 -7.99 -12.30
C ASN A 370 -16.37 -8.21 -13.77
N PHE A 371 -17.23 -8.90 -14.53
CA PHE A 371 -16.96 -9.25 -15.93
C PHE A 371 -18.24 -9.26 -16.78
N ALA A 372 -18.10 -8.99 -18.07
CA ALA A 372 -19.11 -9.25 -19.08
C ALA A 372 -18.87 -10.57 -19.83
N ALA A 373 -19.86 -11.03 -20.59
CA ALA A 373 -19.71 -12.21 -21.44
C ALA A 373 -18.59 -12.03 -22.47
N GLY A 374 -17.74 -13.05 -22.61
CA GLY A 374 -16.60 -13.05 -23.54
C GLY A 374 -15.38 -12.24 -23.07
N GLU A 375 -15.44 -11.52 -21.96
CA GLU A 375 -14.28 -10.76 -21.45
C GLU A 375 -13.22 -11.69 -20.83
N THR A 376 -11.96 -11.32 -20.96
CA THR A 376 -10.90 -11.80 -20.08
C THR A 376 -10.43 -10.62 -19.27
N VAL A 377 -10.60 -10.69 -17.95
CA VAL A 377 -10.33 -9.59 -17.03
C VAL A 377 -9.70 -10.13 -15.76
N ALA A 378 -8.73 -9.38 -15.23
CA ALA A 378 -8.07 -9.66 -13.96
C ALA A 378 -8.33 -8.53 -12.97
N ASN A 379 -8.28 -8.88 -11.68
CA ASN A 379 -8.26 -7.93 -10.58
C ASN A 379 -7.29 -8.42 -9.51
N SER A 380 -6.62 -7.48 -8.84
CA SER A 380 -5.88 -7.77 -7.62
C SER A 380 -6.87 -7.95 -6.47
N VAL A 381 -6.61 -8.87 -5.55
CA VAL A 381 -7.48 -9.17 -4.43
C VAL A 381 -6.64 -9.53 -3.21
N ILE A 382 -6.90 -8.91 -2.07
CA ILE A 382 -6.45 -9.41 -0.77
C ILE A 382 -7.63 -10.11 -0.11
N VAL A 383 -7.43 -11.36 0.32
CA VAL A 383 -8.50 -12.16 0.93
C VAL A 383 -8.00 -12.88 2.17
N PRO A 384 -8.76 -12.86 3.28
CA PRO A 384 -8.45 -13.70 4.43
C PRO A 384 -8.40 -15.19 4.05
N VAL A 385 -7.48 -15.94 4.66
CA VAL A 385 -7.37 -17.38 4.45
C VAL A 385 -8.11 -18.10 5.58
N GLY A 386 -8.89 -19.13 5.23
CA GLY A 386 -9.62 -19.93 6.21
C GLY A 386 -8.70 -20.69 7.16
N PRO A 387 -9.18 -21.16 8.33
CA PRO A 387 -8.37 -21.95 9.26
C PRO A 387 -7.79 -23.25 8.68
N ASP A 388 -8.41 -23.78 7.62
CA ASP A 388 -7.94 -24.93 6.84
C ASP A 388 -6.88 -24.58 5.79
N GLY A 389 -6.51 -23.31 5.68
CA GLY A 389 -5.58 -22.79 4.69
C GLY A 389 -6.22 -22.56 3.32
N THR A 390 -7.55 -22.57 3.19
CA THR A 390 -8.22 -22.43 1.89
C THR A 390 -8.85 -21.05 1.66
N VAL A 391 -9.04 -20.73 0.38
CA VAL A 391 -9.84 -19.60 -0.09
C VAL A 391 -10.91 -20.16 -1.03
N ASN A 392 -12.15 -19.75 -0.84
CA ASN A 392 -13.25 -20.10 -1.72
C ASN A 392 -13.40 -19.07 -2.84
N VAL A 393 -13.74 -19.56 -4.03
CA VAL A 393 -14.08 -18.74 -5.20
C VAL A 393 -15.50 -19.07 -5.64
N PHE A 394 -16.38 -18.08 -5.69
CA PHE A 394 -17.76 -18.20 -6.17
C PHE A 394 -17.93 -17.53 -7.53
N ASN A 395 -18.62 -18.19 -8.45
CA ASN A 395 -19.08 -17.59 -9.71
C ASN A 395 -20.53 -17.09 -9.54
N GLY A 396 -20.71 -15.78 -9.49
CA GLY A 396 -22.01 -15.12 -9.36
C GLY A 396 -22.83 -15.04 -10.63
N SER A 397 -22.26 -15.36 -11.80
CA SER A 397 -23.00 -15.43 -13.06
C SER A 397 -23.91 -16.68 -13.12
N TRP A 398 -24.82 -16.71 -14.09
CA TRP A 398 -25.72 -17.85 -14.32
C TRP A 398 -25.07 -18.95 -15.16
N SER A 399 -24.03 -18.62 -15.93
CA SER A 399 -23.33 -19.56 -16.81
C SER A 399 -21.90 -19.85 -16.34
N PRO A 400 -21.26 -20.92 -16.84
CA PRO A 400 -19.89 -21.25 -16.44
C PRO A 400 -18.85 -20.26 -16.94
N ALA A 401 -17.75 -20.12 -16.19
CA ALA A 401 -16.56 -19.34 -16.56
C ALA A 401 -15.28 -20.09 -16.15
N ASP A 402 -14.17 -19.83 -16.85
CA ASP A 402 -12.85 -20.30 -16.42
C ASP A 402 -12.24 -19.29 -15.44
N VAL A 403 -11.52 -19.80 -14.44
CA VAL A 403 -10.90 -19.01 -13.38
C VAL A 403 -9.43 -19.39 -13.23
N VAL A 404 -8.58 -18.38 -13.13
CA VAL A 404 -7.16 -18.50 -12.87
C VAL A 404 -6.83 -17.68 -11.62
N VAL A 405 -6.03 -18.26 -10.71
CA VAL A 405 -5.60 -17.59 -9.47
C VAL A 405 -4.09 -17.70 -9.36
N ASP A 406 -3.43 -16.54 -9.37
CA ASP A 406 -1.99 -16.41 -9.16
C ASP A 406 -1.76 -15.71 -7.80
N VAL A 407 -0.90 -16.28 -6.94
CA VAL A 407 -0.50 -15.69 -5.66
C VAL A 407 0.73 -14.82 -5.87
N VAL A 408 0.71 -13.59 -5.35
CA VAL A 408 1.84 -12.62 -5.43
C VAL A 408 2.46 -12.29 -4.08
N GLY A 409 1.83 -12.72 -2.98
CA GLY A 409 2.34 -12.60 -1.64
C GLY A 409 1.30 -13.01 -0.60
N TYR A 410 1.70 -13.02 0.67
CA TYR A 410 0.83 -13.40 1.78
C TYR A 410 1.10 -12.59 3.03
N TYR A 411 0.13 -12.59 3.94
CA TYR A 411 0.23 -11.96 5.25
C TYR A 411 0.25 -13.03 6.33
N SER A 412 1.15 -12.89 7.30
CA SER A 412 1.24 -13.80 8.44
C SER A 412 1.82 -13.09 9.66
N LYS A 413 1.66 -13.69 10.84
CA LYS A 413 2.25 -13.19 12.09
C LYS A 413 3.78 -13.19 12.06
N ASP A 414 4.38 -14.10 11.28
CA ASP A 414 5.82 -14.21 11.10
C ASP A 414 6.33 -13.32 9.96
N GLY A 415 5.42 -12.64 9.24
CA GLY A 415 5.75 -11.72 8.16
C GLY A 415 6.54 -10.54 8.70
N LYS A 416 7.63 -10.19 8.01
CA LYS A 416 8.60 -9.21 8.51
C LYS A 416 8.47 -7.82 7.90
N ALA A 417 7.63 -7.65 6.87
CA ALA A 417 7.47 -6.37 6.21
C ALA A 417 6.20 -5.66 6.65
N ALA A 418 6.33 -4.43 7.12
CA ALA A 418 5.22 -3.55 7.51
C ALA A 418 4.89 -2.59 6.36
N TYR A 419 3.60 -2.30 6.18
CA TYR A 419 3.13 -1.38 5.14
C TYR A 419 3.38 0.08 5.55
N SER A 420 3.92 0.85 4.61
CA SER A 420 4.27 2.25 4.76
C SER A 420 3.69 3.01 3.56
N PRO A 421 2.64 3.83 3.72
CA PRO A 421 2.08 4.60 2.62
C PRO A 421 3.08 5.66 2.13
N THR A 422 3.13 5.90 0.81
CA THR A 422 4.08 6.84 0.17
C THR A 422 3.39 8.11 -0.34
N GLY A 423 2.08 8.22 -0.14
CA GLY A 423 1.23 9.16 -0.88
C GLY A 423 1.07 8.74 -2.34
N ASN A 424 0.10 9.31 -3.03
CA ASN A 424 -0.19 8.96 -4.42
C ASN A 424 0.70 9.77 -5.36
N TYR A 425 1.62 9.14 -6.08
CA TYR A 425 2.42 9.85 -7.08
C TYR A 425 2.71 9.01 -8.34
N ARG A 426 2.93 9.73 -9.44
CA ARG A 426 3.25 9.16 -10.75
C ARG A 426 4.73 8.78 -10.81
N TYR A 427 5.02 7.50 -10.89
CA TYR A 427 6.41 7.02 -10.99
C TYR A 427 6.86 6.79 -12.44
N LEU A 428 5.95 6.31 -13.28
CA LEU A 428 6.18 6.15 -14.72
C LEU A 428 4.96 6.61 -15.49
N ASP A 429 5.16 7.37 -16.56
CA ASP A 429 4.16 7.62 -17.59
C ASP A 429 4.85 7.58 -18.95
N THR A 430 4.66 6.50 -19.71
CA THR A 430 5.32 6.38 -21.01
C THR A 430 4.80 7.40 -22.01
N ARG A 431 3.67 8.08 -21.78
CA ARG A 431 3.12 9.06 -22.74
C ARG A 431 3.91 10.36 -22.78
N VAL A 432 4.73 10.59 -21.76
CA VAL A 432 5.63 11.74 -21.68
C VAL A 432 7.09 11.27 -21.75
N PRO A 433 7.95 11.95 -22.52
CA PRO A 433 9.38 11.72 -22.42
C PRO A 433 9.87 12.03 -21.01
N GLY A 434 10.66 11.14 -20.44
CA GLY A 434 11.37 11.36 -19.18
C GLY A 434 12.87 11.17 -19.35
N ASP A 435 13.65 11.53 -18.34
CA ASP A 435 15.13 11.50 -18.40
C ASP A 435 15.71 10.12 -18.76
N TRP A 436 15.03 9.05 -18.38
CA TRP A 436 15.44 7.66 -18.63
C TRP A 436 14.59 6.93 -19.68
N TYR A 437 13.37 7.41 -19.97
CA TYR A 437 12.46 6.74 -20.90
C TYR A 437 12.09 7.66 -22.06
N PRO A 438 12.33 7.26 -23.33
CA PRO A 438 12.16 8.15 -24.48
C PRO A 438 10.69 8.49 -24.79
N GLY A 439 9.75 7.86 -24.08
CA GLY A 439 8.31 8.04 -24.26
C GLY A 439 7.71 7.26 -25.44
N GLY A 440 6.38 7.21 -25.47
CA GLY A 440 5.50 6.72 -26.55
C GLY A 440 5.53 5.23 -26.86
N LYS A 441 6.21 4.39 -26.07
CA LYS A 441 6.29 2.94 -26.35
C LYS A 441 6.24 2.13 -25.08
N PHE A 442 5.27 1.24 -24.91
CA PHE A 442 5.35 0.06 -24.06
C PHE A 442 5.43 -1.15 -25.00
N PRO A 443 6.64 -1.66 -25.29
CA PRO A 443 6.89 -2.46 -26.50
C PRO A 443 6.14 -3.79 -26.49
N ALA A 444 5.47 -4.10 -27.60
CA ALA A 444 4.83 -5.38 -27.86
C ALA A 444 5.77 -6.53 -27.56
N ARG A 445 5.28 -7.54 -26.85
CA ARG A 445 6.07 -8.71 -26.50
C ARG A 445 7.37 -8.41 -25.73
N GLY A 446 7.56 -7.20 -25.22
CA GLY A 446 8.72 -6.77 -24.46
C GLY A 446 8.39 -6.50 -22.99
N TYR A 447 9.33 -5.86 -22.31
CA TYR A 447 9.15 -5.36 -20.96
C TYR A 447 9.79 -3.99 -20.78
N ILE A 448 9.33 -3.26 -19.77
CA ILE A 448 10.05 -2.12 -19.19
C ILE A 448 10.63 -2.60 -17.86
N ALA A 449 11.94 -2.52 -17.69
CA ALA A 449 12.62 -2.82 -16.44
C ALA A 449 12.91 -1.52 -15.69
N LYS A 450 12.31 -1.34 -14.52
CA LYS A 450 12.48 -0.10 -13.75
C LYS A 450 13.06 -0.44 -12.39
N GLY A 451 14.17 0.22 -12.02
CA GLY A 451 14.76 0.08 -10.69
C GLY A 451 14.00 0.89 -9.65
N PHE A 452 13.59 0.25 -8.55
CA PHE A 452 12.84 0.86 -7.45
C PHE A 452 13.75 1.17 -6.24
N ALA A 453 14.77 0.34 -6.01
CA ALA A 453 15.78 0.58 -5.00
C ALA A 453 16.70 1.76 -5.35
N VAL A 454 17.11 2.53 -4.33
CA VAL A 454 18.31 3.37 -4.43
C VAL A 454 19.51 2.44 -4.24
N ILE A 455 20.50 2.52 -5.14
CA ILE A 455 21.67 1.62 -5.22
C ILE A 455 22.49 1.53 -3.91
N ASP A 456 22.26 2.44 -2.95
CA ASP A 456 22.97 2.52 -1.67
C ASP A 456 22.06 2.42 -0.41
N ASP A 457 20.87 1.81 -0.51
CA ASP A 457 19.96 1.70 0.64
C ASP A 457 20.07 0.36 1.41
N PRO A 458 20.46 0.37 2.70
CA PRO A 458 20.38 -0.80 3.57
C PRO A 458 18.95 -1.14 4.05
N ALA A 459 17.92 -0.33 3.76
CA ALA A 459 16.53 -0.64 4.09
C ALA A 459 15.91 -1.60 3.07
N GLY A 460 15.67 -2.85 3.48
CA GLY A 460 15.07 -3.89 2.65
C GLY A 460 13.59 -3.63 2.37
N ASP A 461 13.26 -2.95 1.28
CA ASP A 461 11.88 -2.95 0.79
C ASP A 461 11.52 -4.37 0.29
N GLU A 462 10.48 -4.97 0.84
CA GLU A 462 10.01 -6.31 0.49
C GLU A 462 9.18 -6.28 -0.81
N ALA A 463 8.34 -5.26 -0.96
CA ALA A 463 7.48 -5.07 -2.12
C ALA A 463 6.92 -3.65 -2.23
N TYR A 464 6.53 -3.28 -3.44
CA TYR A 464 5.88 -2.01 -3.77
C TYR A 464 4.40 -2.23 -4.04
N VAL A 465 3.58 -1.27 -3.59
CA VAL A 465 2.15 -1.19 -3.88
C VAL A 465 1.93 -0.12 -4.95
N MET A 466 1.50 -0.57 -6.12
CA MET A 466 1.38 0.26 -7.32
C MET A 466 -0.02 0.14 -7.91
N ASN A 467 -0.51 1.19 -8.58
CA ASN A 467 -1.55 1.05 -9.57
C ASN A 467 -0.92 1.13 -10.96
N THR A 468 -1.09 0.08 -11.75
CA THR A 468 -0.59 0.05 -13.13
C THR A 468 -1.75 0.33 -14.05
N THR A 469 -1.55 1.21 -15.05
CA THR A 469 -2.55 1.50 -16.07
C THR A 469 -1.95 1.31 -17.45
N VAL A 470 -2.60 0.49 -18.28
CA VAL A 470 -2.26 0.34 -19.69
C VAL A 470 -3.29 1.08 -20.54
N THR A 471 -2.83 1.92 -21.46
CA THR A 471 -3.68 2.75 -22.33
C THR A 471 -3.18 2.75 -23.77
N ASN A 472 -3.93 3.37 -24.68
CA ASN A 472 -3.63 3.40 -26.12
C ASN A 472 -3.44 2.00 -26.72
N THR A 473 -4.22 1.05 -26.22
CA THR A 473 -4.20 -0.35 -26.66
C THR A 473 -4.82 -0.49 -28.04
N THR A 474 -4.21 -1.27 -28.93
CA THR A 474 -4.71 -1.48 -30.30
C THR A 474 -5.08 -2.93 -30.60
N ASP A 475 -4.81 -3.83 -29.66
CA ASP A 475 -5.13 -5.25 -29.71
C ASP A 475 -5.54 -5.76 -28.31
N ALA A 476 -5.78 -7.06 -28.18
CA ALA A 476 -5.96 -7.70 -26.88
C ALA A 476 -4.61 -8.16 -26.31
N GLY A 477 -4.44 -8.03 -25.00
CA GLY A 477 -3.22 -8.40 -24.31
C GLY A 477 -3.39 -8.37 -22.79
N PHE A 478 -2.28 -8.59 -22.08
CA PHE A 478 -2.25 -8.51 -20.63
C PHE A 478 -0.88 -8.04 -20.12
N LEU A 479 -0.89 -7.49 -18.92
CA LEU A 479 0.30 -7.04 -18.21
C LEU A 479 0.70 -8.14 -17.23
N SER A 480 1.99 -8.47 -17.20
CA SER A 480 2.58 -9.20 -16.07
C SER A 480 3.55 -8.28 -15.33
N VAL A 481 3.50 -8.31 -14.00
CA VAL A 481 4.43 -7.58 -13.13
C VAL A 481 5.19 -8.61 -12.31
N ALA A 482 6.51 -8.57 -12.34
CA ALA A 482 7.36 -9.55 -11.65
C ALA A 482 8.73 -8.94 -11.31
N PRO A 483 9.41 -9.44 -10.25
CA PRO A 483 10.80 -9.06 -9.99
C PRO A 483 11.70 -9.46 -11.17
N SER A 484 12.70 -8.63 -11.44
CA SER A 484 13.74 -8.95 -12.43
C SER A 484 14.61 -10.11 -11.91
N PRO A 485 14.88 -11.15 -12.72
CA PRO A 485 15.87 -12.16 -12.35
C PRO A 485 17.32 -11.72 -12.64
N PHE A 486 17.53 -10.47 -13.10
CA PHE A 486 18.84 -9.91 -13.40
C PHE A 486 19.05 -8.53 -12.76
N PRO A 487 20.30 -8.14 -12.41
CA PRO A 487 20.64 -6.78 -12.03
C PRO A 487 20.31 -5.77 -13.14
N TRP A 488 20.03 -4.50 -12.77
CA TRP A 488 19.77 -3.44 -13.75
C TRP A 488 20.80 -3.42 -14.88
N LEU A 489 22.09 -3.40 -14.53
CA LEU A 489 23.21 -3.28 -15.47
C LEU A 489 23.27 -4.37 -16.55
N VAL A 490 22.60 -5.51 -16.36
CA VAL A 490 22.52 -6.60 -17.34
C VAL A 490 21.36 -6.38 -18.32
N ASN A 491 20.26 -5.76 -17.90
CA ASN A 491 19.07 -5.58 -18.74
C ASN A 491 19.30 -4.64 -19.94
N ASP A 492 20.26 -3.71 -19.84
CA ASP A 492 20.53 -2.70 -20.88
C ASP A 492 21.68 -3.10 -21.84
N GLN A 493 22.25 -4.31 -21.72
CA GLN A 493 23.40 -4.75 -22.53
C GLN A 493 22.97 -5.48 -23.81
N PRO A 494 23.60 -5.23 -24.98
CA PRO A 494 23.40 -6.03 -26.19
C PRO A 494 23.72 -7.51 -25.92
N GLY A 495 22.74 -8.40 -26.15
CA GLY A 495 22.90 -9.85 -25.93
C GLY A 495 22.56 -10.33 -24.51
N ALA A 496 21.95 -9.47 -23.68
CA ALA A 496 21.42 -9.88 -22.38
C ALA A 496 20.42 -11.05 -22.50
N PRO A 497 20.46 -12.03 -21.58
CA PRO A 497 19.48 -13.11 -21.56
C PRO A 497 18.07 -12.53 -21.34
N VAL A 498 17.12 -12.94 -22.18
CA VAL A 498 15.71 -12.56 -22.01
C VAL A 498 15.13 -13.42 -20.88
N PRO A 499 14.57 -12.81 -19.82
CA PRO A 499 13.95 -13.56 -18.74
C PRO A 499 12.82 -14.47 -19.25
N PRO A 500 12.55 -15.61 -18.59
CA PRO A 500 11.33 -16.35 -18.82
C PRO A 500 10.11 -15.43 -18.65
N ARG A 501 9.25 -15.40 -19.66
CA ARG A 501 8.06 -14.53 -19.68
C ARG A 501 7.09 -15.02 -18.61
N PRO A 502 6.70 -14.19 -17.62
CA PRO A 502 5.69 -14.57 -16.66
C PRO A 502 4.35 -14.83 -17.35
N VAL A 503 3.54 -15.71 -16.80
CA VAL A 503 2.21 -16.06 -17.34
C VAL A 503 1.06 -15.51 -16.50
N SER A 504 1.38 -14.85 -15.38
CA SER A 504 0.40 -14.20 -14.51
C SER A 504 -0.18 -12.96 -15.18
N SER A 505 -1.48 -12.75 -15.04
CA SER A 505 -2.16 -11.55 -15.52
C SER A 505 -2.42 -10.63 -14.34
N ASN A 506 -1.71 -9.50 -14.29
CA ASN A 506 -2.09 -8.43 -13.38
C ASN A 506 -3.30 -7.68 -13.94
N LEU A 507 -3.28 -7.25 -15.20
CA LEU A 507 -4.48 -6.71 -15.87
C LEU A 507 -4.58 -7.24 -17.30
N ASN A 508 -5.77 -7.20 -17.87
CA ASN A 508 -6.06 -7.62 -19.24
C ASN A 508 -6.75 -6.49 -19.99
N TRP A 509 -6.47 -6.34 -21.28
CA TRP A 509 -7.11 -5.33 -22.12
C TRP A 509 -7.57 -5.91 -23.46
N THR A 510 -8.47 -5.18 -24.08
CA THR A 510 -8.83 -5.28 -25.50
C THR A 510 -8.52 -3.96 -26.19
N ALA A 511 -8.53 -3.94 -27.52
CA ALA A 511 -8.27 -2.73 -28.30
C ALA A 511 -9.15 -1.55 -27.86
N GLY A 512 -8.53 -0.37 -27.75
CA GLY A 512 -9.18 0.89 -27.38
C GLY A 512 -9.49 1.05 -25.89
N LYS A 513 -9.10 0.10 -25.03
CA LYS A 513 -9.36 0.18 -23.59
C LYS A 513 -8.18 0.81 -22.85
N THR A 514 -8.51 1.65 -21.87
CA THR A 514 -7.64 2.01 -20.75
C THR A 514 -8.03 1.12 -19.58
N VAL A 515 -7.08 0.37 -19.02
CA VAL A 515 -7.33 -0.56 -17.92
C VAL A 515 -6.31 -0.33 -16.83
N ALA A 516 -6.78 -0.24 -15.58
CA ALA A 516 -5.94 -0.15 -14.41
C ALA A 516 -6.16 -1.32 -13.45
N ASN A 517 -5.11 -1.74 -12.77
CA ASN A 517 -5.20 -2.67 -11.65
C ASN A 517 -4.05 -2.43 -10.65
N LEU A 518 -4.34 -2.68 -9.36
CA LEU A 518 -3.31 -2.71 -8.33
C LEU A 518 -2.30 -3.83 -8.61
N ALA A 519 -1.02 -3.56 -8.40
CA ALA A 519 0.05 -4.54 -8.42
C ALA A 519 0.82 -4.47 -7.09
N GLN A 520 1.00 -5.63 -6.47
CA GLN A 520 1.95 -5.83 -5.37
C GLN A 520 3.11 -6.65 -5.93
N ALA A 521 4.31 -6.09 -5.92
CA ALA A 521 5.48 -6.77 -6.50
C ALA A 521 6.76 -6.40 -5.76
N SER A 522 7.60 -7.41 -5.54
CA SER A 522 9.00 -7.21 -5.15
C SER A 522 9.81 -6.72 -6.32
N ASP A 523 10.80 -5.89 -6.04
CA ASP A 523 11.91 -5.54 -6.92
C ASP A 523 13.05 -6.57 -6.86
N GLY A 524 12.93 -7.56 -5.98
CA GLY A 524 13.82 -8.72 -5.84
C GLY A 524 15.21 -8.36 -5.37
N GLU A 525 16.14 -9.32 -5.41
CA GLU A 525 17.55 -9.14 -5.01
C GLU A 525 18.32 -8.09 -5.84
N HIS A 526 17.68 -7.56 -6.89
CA HIS A 526 18.29 -6.68 -7.87
C HIS A 526 17.73 -5.26 -7.84
N GLY A 527 16.72 -5.00 -7.02
CA GLY A 527 16.12 -3.68 -6.93
C GLY A 527 15.33 -3.28 -8.18
N VAL A 528 14.87 -4.22 -9.01
CA VAL A 528 14.24 -3.97 -10.32
C VAL A 528 12.94 -4.75 -10.50
N ILE A 529 11.88 -4.05 -10.92
CA ILE A 529 10.60 -4.64 -11.34
C ILE A 529 10.52 -4.65 -12.86
N HIS A 530 10.07 -5.76 -13.44
CA HIS A 530 9.72 -5.87 -14.85
C HIS A 530 8.21 -5.74 -15.05
N PHE A 531 7.83 -4.83 -15.94
CA PHE A 531 6.47 -4.68 -16.47
C PHE A 531 6.44 -5.26 -17.88
N TRP A 532 5.76 -6.39 -18.07
CA TRP A 532 5.75 -7.14 -19.33
C TRP A 532 4.50 -6.83 -20.16
N ASN A 533 4.69 -6.36 -21.39
CA ASN A 533 3.62 -6.31 -22.37
C ASN A 533 3.48 -7.70 -23.02
N GLN A 534 2.41 -8.41 -22.67
CA GLN A 534 2.12 -9.73 -23.24
C GLN A 534 1.24 -9.66 -24.49
N GLY A 535 0.81 -8.45 -24.88
CA GLY A 535 0.15 -8.17 -26.14
C GLY A 535 1.08 -8.24 -27.36
N TRP A 536 0.48 -8.14 -28.53
CA TRP A 536 1.16 -8.22 -29.82
C TRP A 536 1.40 -6.83 -30.44
N LYS A 537 0.89 -5.77 -29.80
CA LYS A 537 1.09 -4.37 -30.18
C LYS A 537 1.63 -3.54 -29.03
N ASP A 538 2.30 -2.46 -29.42
CA ASP A 538 2.75 -1.44 -28.48
C ASP A 538 1.53 -0.78 -27.84
N ALA A 539 1.71 -0.35 -26.59
CA ALA A 539 0.72 0.40 -25.83
C ALA A 539 1.44 1.52 -25.06
N ASP A 540 0.75 2.13 -24.10
CA ASP A 540 1.37 2.97 -23.08
C ASP A 540 1.18 2.36 -21.70
N LEU A 541 2.17 2.59 -20.82
CA LEU A 541 2.17 2.15 -19.43
C LEU A 541 2.30 3.36 -18.51
N ILE A 542 1.46 3.37 -17.48
CA ILE A 542 1.48 4.33 -16.38
C ILE A 542 1.63 3.51 -15.10
N VAL A 543 2.50 3.95 -14.20
CA VAL A 543 2.70 3.34 -12.88
C VAL A 543 2.61 4.45 -11.84
N ASP A 544 1.60 4.36 -10.99
CA ASP A 544 1.43 5.18 -9.80
C ASP A 544 1.82 4.35 -8.57
N VAL A 545 2.55 4.91 -7.62
CA VAL A 545 2.97 4.22 -6.38
C VAL A 545 2.16 4.79 -5.22
N TYR A 546 1.71 3.91 -4.32
CA TYR A 546 0.83 4.23 -3.19
C TYR A 546 1.45 3.88 -1.83
N GLY A 547 2.42 2.96 -1.83
CA GLY A 547 3.06 2.51 -0.61
C GLY A 547 4.13 1.46 -0.87
N VAL A 548 4.83 1.10 0.19
CA VAL A 548 5.85 0.06 0.21
C VAL A 548 5.64 -0.85 1.42
N TYR A 549 6.04 -2.10 1.31
CA TYR A 549 6.23 -3.00 2.43
C TYR A 549 7.72 -2.96 2.78
N GLN A 550 8.09 -2.41 3.94
CA GLN A 550 9.49 -2.33 4.36
C GLN A 550 9.78 -3.39 5.42
N THR A 551 10.88 -4.11 5.26
CA THR A 551 11.35 -5.05 6.28
C THR A 551 11.79 -4.30 7.54
N ARG A 552 11.70 -5.02 8.67
CA ARG A 552 12.16 -4.55 9.99
C ARG A 552 13.64 -4.17 9.97
#